data_AF-A0A537K186-F1
#
_entry.id   AF-A0A537K186-F1
#
_cell.length_a   1.000
_cell.length_b   1.000
_cell.length_c   1.000
_cell.angle_alpha   90.00
_cell.angle_beta   90.00
_cell.angle_gamma   90.00
#
_symmetry.space_group_name_H-M   'P 1'
#
loop_
_entity.id
_entity.type
_entity.pdbx_description
1 polymer ?
#
loop_
_entity_poly.entity_id
_entity_poly.type
_entity_poly.pdbx_seq_one_letter_code
_entity_poly.pdbx_strand_id
1 'polypeptide(L)'
;MFLIHEKSTAGNLLSEINSTKKEALDFIDKIDQTKENSLWPNVKSKLFYDNLKLNLEKPLSFYPGRSTNFCSYGALSYLVMEKDPLGYVKFMNELYEKGEAIFNNNHFKPSDAVMNAAGTLKFKGVLDIRHAEQMWFLVLADKFKGYLNFFDKKFNEGDENSFWAATNLGKFDRMVNKMCGVHVKAVGSDLIKPWVKDDYSYLSKRIDSNTVSLYINNRIIHKKNHDKIKFSIPTHFIILRQIRKDGDMITLRYWDYGGETEMQITSRTLKKIIFGIITIDK
;
A
#
# COMPACT_ATOMS: atom_id res chain seq x y z
N MET A 1 16.85 4.63 16.01
CA MET A 1 17.40 5.32 14.83
C MET A 1 16.54 6.55 14.60
N PHE A 2 17.06 7.73 14.92
CA PHE A 2 16.34 8.99 14.83
C PHE A 2 16.34 9.46 13.37
N LEU A 3 15.16 9.67 12.79
CA LEU A 3 15.02 10.33 11.49
C LEU A 3 14.39 11.70 11.73
N ILE A 4 15.25 12.70 11.86
CA ILE A 4 14.91 14.08 11.50
C ILE A 4 15.76 14.36 10.25
N HIS A 5 15.12 14.35 9.09
CA HIS A 5 15.73 14.83 7.86
C HIS A 5 14.94 16.06 7.40
N GLU A 6 15.40 17.22 7.86
CA GLU A 6 15.28 18.44 7.08
C GLU A 6 16.56 18.59 6.27
N LYS A 7 16.49 18.20 5.00
CA LYS A 7 17.37 18.75 3.96
C LYS A 7 16.52 19.13 2.76
N SER A 8 16.21 20.43 2.71
CA SER A 8 15.82 21.13 1.50
C SER A 8 17.03 21.25 0.59
N THR A 9 16.98 20.56 -0.55
CA THR A 9 17.71 20.95 -1.76
C THR A 9 16.77 20.70 -2.94
N ALA A 10 15.98 21.71 -3.27
CA ALA A 10 15.25 21.79 -4.52
C ALA A 10 16.26 21.96 -5.67
N GLY A 11 16.13 21.11 -6.69
CA GLY A 11 16.94 21.17 -7.90
C GLY A 11 16.46 20.15 -8.94
N ASN A 12 15.35 20.47 -9.61
CA ASN A 12 14.96 19.97 -10.94
C ASN A 12 15.18 18.49 -11.26
N LEU A 13 14.45 17.57 -10.62
CA LEU A 13 14.25 16.22 -11.13
C LEU A 13 12.96 15.68 -10.54
N LEU A 14 11.90 15.67 -11.35
CA LEU A 14 10.71 14.80 -11.33
C LEU A 14 9.62 15.57 -12.07
N SER A 15 9.60 15.41 -13.40
CA SER A 15 8.43 15.74 -14.22
C SER A 15 7.18 15.22 -13.52
N GLU A 16 6.13 16.02 -13.46
CA GLU A 16 4.79 15.59 -13.03
C GLU A 16 4.40 14.35 -13.83
N ILE A 17 4.64 13.16 -13.27
CA ILE A 17 4.15 11.92 -13.86
C ILE A 17 2.65 11.92 -13.57
N ASN A 18 1.88 12.42 -14.54
CA ASN A 18 0.42 12.48 -14.49
C ASN A 18 -0.10 11.90 -15.80
N SER A 19 -0.45 10.62 -15.79
CA SER A 19 -1.23 10.01 -16.87
C SER A 19 -2.68 9.86 -16.45
N THR A 20 -3.56 9.63 -17.40
CA THR A 20 -4.99 9.54 -17.16
C THR A 20 -5.47 8.09 -17.15
N LYS A 21 -6.54 7.85 -16.40
CA LYS A 21 -7.29 6.58 -16.44
C LYS A 21 -7.67 6.19 -17.88
N LYS A 22 -8.04 7.17 -18.71
CA LYS A 22 -8.44 6.92 -20.11
C LYS A 22 -7.28 6.37 -20.92
N GLU A 23 -6.11 6.99 -20.86
CA GLU A 23 -4.92 6.51 -21.56
C GLU A 23 -4.53 5.10 -21.12
N ALA A 24 -4.66 4.81 -19.82
CA ALA A 24 -4.40 3.48 -19.27
C ALA A 24 -5.37 2.43 -19.80
N LEU A 25 -6.67 2.73 -19.87
CA LEU A 25 -7.68 1.83 -20.47
C LEU A 25 -7.45 1.63 -21.97
N ASP A 26 -7.20 2.71 -22.71
CA ASP A 26 -6.90 2.68 -24.14
C ASP A 26 -5.65 1.84 -24.44
N PHE A 27 -4.69 1.79 -23.50
CA PHE A 27 -3.53 0.92 -23.59
C PHE A 27 -3.91 -0.55 -23.38
N ILE A 28 -4.68 -0.89 -22.34
CA ILE A 28 -5.10 -2.28 -22.07
C ILE A 28 -5.88 -2.86 -23.26
N ASP A 29 -6.77 -2.08 -23.87
CA ASP A 29 -7.61 -2.55 -24.97
C ASP A 29 -6.83 -2.86 -26.26
N LYS A 30 -5.56 -2.45 -26.34
CA LYS A 30 -4.66 -2.78 -27.46
C LYS A 30 -3.79 -4.02 -27.23
N ILE A 31 -3.79 -4.58 -26.01
CA ILE A 31 -2.99 -5.75 -25.65
C ILE A 31 -3.74 -7.03 -26.01
N ASP A 32 -3.01 -8.06 -26.44
CA ASP A 32 -3.56 -9.41 -26.53
C ASP A 32 -3.74 -10.01 -25.12
N GLN A 33 -4.98 -9.97 -24.63
CA GLN A 33 -5.34 -10.42 -23.28
C GLN A 33 -5.54 -11.94 -23.18
N THR A 34 -5.36 -12.69 -24.28
CA THR A 34 -5.58 -14.15 -24.32
C THR A 34 -4.29 -14.95 -24.09
N LYS A 35 -3.14 -14.29 -24.15
CA LYS A 35 -1.84 -14.93 -24.02
C LYS A 35 -1.51 -15.29 -22.58
N GLU A 36 -1.58 -16.57 -22.27
CA GLU A 36 -1.02 -17.12 -21.03
C GLU A 36 0.50 -16.97 -20.99
N ASN A 37 1.07 -16.79 -19.80
CA ASN A 37 2.51 -16.60 -19.62
C ASN A 37 3.13 -17.72 -18.78
N SER A 38 4.11 -18.43 -19.35
CA SER A 38 4.83 -19.51 -18.66
C SER A 38 5.67 -19.04 -17.47
N LEU A 39 6.08 -17.77 -17.43
CA LEU A 39 6.79 -17.18 -16.29
C LEU A 39 5.88 -17.04 -15.07
N TRP A 40 4.57 -16.90 -15.28
CA TRP A 40 3.56 -16.77 -14.24
C TRP A 40 2.57 -17.94 -14.30
N PRO A 41 3.00 -19.17 -13.97
CA PRO A 41 2.27 -20.39 -14.32
C PRO A 41 0.86 -20.49 -13.71
N ASN A 42 0.58 -19.73 -12.65
CA ASN A 42 -0.68 -19.73 -11.93
C ASN A 42 -1.51 -18.45 -12.16
N VAL A 43 -0.96 -17.46 -12.87
CA VAL A 43 -1.66 -16.20 -13.20
C VAL A 43 -2.43 -16.37 -14.50
N LYS A 44 -3.73 -16.63 -14.38
CA LYS A 44 -4.66 -16.63 -15.52
C LYS A 44 -4.72 -15.27 -16.21
N SER A 45 -4.40 -15.22 -17.51
CA SER A 45 -4.37 -13.99 -18.31
C SER A 45 -5.68 -13.19 -18.22
N LYS A 46 -6.83 -13.87 -18.40
CA LYS A 46 -8.14 -13.20 -18.35
C LYS A 46 -8.37 -12.49 -17.01
N LEU A 47 -8.10 -13.16 -15.89
CA LEU A 47 -8.29 -12.55 -14.56
C LEU A 47 -7.32 -11.39 -14.37
N PHE A 48 -6.07 -11.56 -14.79
CA PHE A 48 -5.06 -10.51 -14.71
C PHE A 48 -5.53 -9.20 -15.38
N TYR A 49 -5.92 -9.23 -16.65
CA TYR A 49 -6.35 -8.02 -17.36
C TYR A 49 -7.71 -7.47 -16.88
N ASP A 50 -8.67 -8.34 -16.55
CA ASP A 50 -9.93 -7.92 -15.93
C ASP A 50 -9.67 -7.16 -14.62
N ASN A 51 -8.71 -7.61 -13.82
CA ASN A 51 -8.34 -6.94 -12.57
C ASN A 51 -7.62 -5.62 -12.83
N LEU A 52 -6.76 -5.51 -13.85
CA LEU A 52 -6.14 -4.22 -14.20
C LEU A 52 -7.20 -3.17 -14.58
N LYS A 53 -8.19 -3.55 -15.40
CA LYS A 53 -9.33 -2.68 -15.74
C LYS A 53 -10.11 -2.27 -14.49
N LEU A 54 -10.41 -3.23 -13.61
CA LEU A 54 -11.11 -2.96 -12.36
C LEU A 54 -10.34 -2.03 -11.42
N ASN A 55 -9.01 -2.17 -11.35
CA ASN A 55 -8.16 -1.31 -10.53
C ASN A 55 -8.15 0.14 -11.04
N LEU A 56 -8.18 0.33 -12.36
CA LEU A 56 -8.33 1.65 -12.99
C LEU A 56 -9.72 2.24 -12.76
N GLU A 57 -10.75 1.39 -12.86
CA GLU A 57 -12.14 1.83 -12.73
C GLU A 57 -12.52 2.20 -11.31
N LYS A 58 -12.03 1.42 -10.35
CA LYS A 58 -12.34 1.51 -8.93
C LYS A 58 -11.03 1.38 -8.12
N PRO A 59 -10.16 2.40 -8.09
CA PRO A 59 -8.90 2.35 -7.35
C PRO A 59 -9.06 2.02 -5.86
N LEU A 60 -10.15 2.48 -5.24
CA LEU A 60 -10.44 2.14 -3.84
C LEU A 60 -10.78 0.66 -3.63
N SER A 61 -10.95 -0.14 -4.68
CA SER A 61 -11.29 -1.57 -4.59
C SER A 61 -10.09 -2.50 -4.43
N PHE A 62 -8.85 -1.98 -4.46
CA PHE A 62 -7.64 -2.79 -4.19
C PHE A 62 -7.82 -3.52 -2.86
N TYR A 63 -7.76 -4.86 -2.89
CA TYR A 63 -8.12 -5.68 -1.74
C TYR A 63 -6.92 -6.50 -1.29
N PRO A 64 -6.21 -6.06 -0.23
CA PRO A 64 -5.00 -6.75 0.25
C PRO A 64 -5.20 -8.19 0.74
N GLY A 65 -6.45 -8.64 0.87
CA GLY A 65 -6.76 -10.00 1.31
C GLY A 65 -6.93 -10.13 2.83
N ARG A 66 -7.78 -11.07 3.26
CA ARG A 66 -7.98 -11.36 4.69
C ARG A 66 -6.73 -11.98 5.30
N SER A 67 -6.39 -11.52 6.50
CA SER A 67 -5.30 -12.06 7.32
C SER A 67 -3.90 -11.96 6.70
N THR A 68 -3.72 -11.16 5.64
CA THR A 68 -2.40 -10.85 5.06
C THR A 68 -1.78 -9.63 5.74
N ASN A 69 -0.49 -9.41 5.53
CA ASN A 69 0.21 -8.19 5.88
C ASN A 69 0.30 -7.21 4.69
N PHE A 70 -0.61 -7.31 3.71
CA PHE A 70 -0.53 -6.54 2.46
C PHE A 70 -1.15 -5.14 2.51
N CYS A 71 -1.73 -4.71 3.64
CA CYS A 71 -2.40 -3.40 3.77
C CYS A 71 -1.57 -2.22 3.26
N SER A 72 -0.27 -2.18 3.59
CA SER A 72 0.65 -1.15 3.13
C SER A 72 0.83 -1.13 1.60
N TYR A 73 0.84 -2.29 0.94
CA TYR A 73 0.96 -2.36 -0.51
C TYR A 73 -0.33 -1.93 -1.18
N GLY A 74 -1.50 -2.25 -0.60
CA GLY A 74 -2.78 -1.71 -1.08
C GLY A 74 -2.88 -0.19 -0.94
N ALA A 75 -2.43 0.36 0.19
CA ALA A 75 -2.35 1.81 0.39
C ALA A 75 -1.40 2.47 -0.63
N LEU A 76 -0.28 1.82 -0.93
CA LEU A 76 0.64 2.25 -2.00
C LEU A 76 -0.01 2.19 -3.38
N SER A 77 -0.76 1.14 -3.69
CA SER A 77 -1.46 1.00 -4.97
C SER A 77 -2.38 2.18 -5.25
N TYR A 78 -3.12 2.64 -4.23
CA TYR A 78 -3.99 3.80 -4.37
C TYR A 78 -3.22 5.04 -4.82
N LEU A 79 -2.06 5.28 -4.20
CA LEU A 79 -1.19 6.43 -4.51
C LEU A 79 -0.59 6.34 -5.92
N VAL A 80 -0.11 5.14 -6.29
CA VAL A 80 0.43 4.90 -7.63
C VAL A 80 -0.65 5.11 -8.70
N MET A 81 -1.87 4.65 -8.43
CA MET A 81 -2.99 4.74 -9.38
C MET A 81 -3.51 6.18 -9.56
N GLU A 82 -3.55 6.97 -8.50
CA GLU A 82 -3.94 8.38 -8.58
C GLU A 82 -2.92 9.21 -9.37
N LYS A 83 -1.64 8.85 -9.28
CA LYS A 83 -0.55 9.61 -9.90
C LYS A 83 -0.27 9.19 -11.34
N ASP A 84 -0.01 7.90 -11.57
CA ASP A 84 0.39 7.39 -12.88
C ASP A 84 -0.34 6.07 -13.25
N PRO A 85 -1.65 6.12 -13.54
CA PRO A 85 -2.43 4.95 -13.91
C PRO A 85 -1.89 4.24 -15.16
N LEU A 86 -1.43 4.97 -16.19
CA LEU A 86 -0.85 4.37 -17.40
C LEU A 86 0.49 3.69 -17.09
N GLY A 87 1.37 4.34 -16.32
CA GLY A 87 2.62 3.74 -15.92
C GLY A 87 2.41 2.46 -15.12
N TYR A 88 1.45 2.46 -14.18
CA TYR A 88 1.09 1.25 -13.43
C TYR A 88 0.72 0.11 -14.38
N VAL A 89 -0.16 0.36 -15.36
CA VAL A 89 -0.59 -0.69 -16.30
C VAL A 89 0.57 -1.16 -17.17
N LYS A 90 1.38 -0.24 -17.71
CA LYS A 90 2.56 -0.60 -18.51
C LYS A 90 3.54 -1.46 -17.72
N PHE A 91 3.81 -1.07 -16.48
CA PHE A 91 4.65 -1.84 -15.57
C PHE A 91 4.08 -3.23 -15.32
N MET A 92 2.80 -3.32 -14.99
CA MET A 92 2.15 -4.61 -14.70
C MET A 92 2.14 -5.50 -15.94
N ASN A 93 1.88 -4.96 -17.12
CA ASN A 93 1.94 -5.72 -18.37
C ASN A 93 3.36 -6.20 -18.68
N GLU A 94 4.35 -5.32 -18.57
CA GLU A 94 5.74 -5.68 -18.80
C GLU A 94 6.20 -6.78 -17.82
N LEU A 95 5.83 -6.66 -16.56
CA LEU A 95 6.13 -7.65 -15.53
C LEU A 95 5.46 -8.98 -15.81
N TYR A 96 4.20 -8.97 -16.26
CA TYR A 96 3.49 -10.16 -16.70
C TYR A 96 4.18 -10.80 -17.91
N GLU A 97 4.51 -10.03 -18.94
CA GLU A 97 5.09 -10.54 -20.18
C GLU A 97 6.52 -11.07 -20.02
N LYS A 98 7.36 -10.36 -19.26
CA LYS A 98 8.82 -10.60 -19.20
C LYS A 98 9.30 -11.17 -17.88
N GLY A 99 8.46 -11.22 -16.85
CA GLY A 99 8.86 -11.62 -15.49
C GLY A 99 9.69 -10.56 -14.76
N GLU A 100 10.00 -9.43 -15.39
CA GLU A 100 10.67 -8.28 -14.80
C GLU A 100 10.22 -6.99 -15.46
N ALA A 101 10.29 -5.88 -14.74
CA ALA A 101 9.89 -4.57 -15.26
C ALA A 101 10.60 -3.42 -14.52
N ILE A 102 10.55 -2.22 -15.09
CA ILE A 102 11.09 -1.01 -14.46
C ILE A 102 9.95 -0.03 -14.19
N PHE A 103 9.91 0.52 -12.97
CA PHE A 103 8.97 1.58 -12.60
C PHE A 103 9.70 2.70 -11.89
N ASN A 104 9.58 3.94 -12.35
CA ASN A 104 10.24 5.11 -11.76
C ASN A 104 11.72 4.86 -11.43
N ASN A 105 12.47 4.34 -12.42
CA ASN A 105 13.89 3.98 -12.31
C ASN A 105 14.21 2.88 -11.28
N ASN A 106 13.21 2.14 -10.82
CA ASN A 106 13.40 0.97 -9.96
C ASN A 106 13.13 -0.29 -10.76
N HIS A 107 14.13 -1.17 -10.84
CA HIS A 107 14.01 -2.48 -11.49
C HIS A 107 13.39 -3.51 -10.54
N PHE A 108 12.39 -4.25 -11.02
CA PHE A 108 11.69 -5.31 -10.33
C PHE A 108 11.95 -6.62 -11.03
N LYS A 109 12.57 -7.56 -10.31
CA LYS A 109 12.78 -8.94 -10.72
C LYS A 109 12.40 -9.84 -9.55
N PRO A 110 11.14 -10.30 -9.47
CA PRO A 110 10.72 -11.23 -8.42
C PRO A 110 11.51 -12.54 -8.50
N SER A 111 11.63 -13.20 -7.36
CA SER A 111 12.14 -14.57 -7.28
C SER A 111 11.17 -15.57 -7.93
N ASP A 112 11.71 -16.71 -8.37
CA ASP A 112 10.89 -17.81 -8.92
C ASP A 112 9.81 -18.27 -7.94
N ALA A 113 10.11 -18.23 -6.63
CA ALA A 113 9.15 -18.56 -5.59
C ALA A 113 7.93 -17.61 -5.62
N VAL A 114 8.16 -16.31 -5.82
CA VAL A 114 7.08 -15.32 -5.97
C VAL A 114 6.32 -15.50 -7.28
N MET A 115 7.04 -15.77 -8.38
CA MET A 115 6.40 -16.01 -9.68
C MET A 115 5.47 -17.23 -9.65
N ASN A 116 5.89 -18.30 -8.98
CA ASN A 116 5.09 -19.50 -8.78
C ASN A 116 3.91 -19.28 -7.82
N ALA A 117 4.02 -18.37 -6.86
CA ALA A 117 2.97 -18.12 -5.86
C ALA A 117 1.85 -17.18 -6.34
N ALA A 118 2.13 -16.29 -7.29
CA ALA A 118 1.10 -15.39 -7.81
C ALA A 118 -0.02 -16.18 -8.51
N GLY A 119 -1.28 -15.94 -8.12
CA GLY A 119 -2.45 -16.68 -8.60
C GLY A 119 -2.83 -17.90 -7.74
N THR A 120 -1.96 -18.32 -6.81
CA THR A 120 -2.23 -19.46 -5.92
C THR A 120 -2.74 -19.06 -4.55
N LEU A 121 -2.70 -17.77 -4.16
CA LEU A 121 -3.21 -17.36 -2.85
C LEU A 121 -4.71 -17.65 -2.77
N LYS A 122 -5.12 -18.41 -1.75
CA LYS A 122 -6.51 -18.79 -1.46
C LYS A 122 -6.89 -18.46 -0.02
N PHE A 123 -8.20 -18.44 0.23
CA PHE A 123 -8.81 -18.10 1.53
C PHE A 123 -8.50 -16.69 2.00
N LYS A 124 -8.16 -15.81 1.06
CA LYS A 124 -7.90 -14.38 1.26
C LYS A 124 -9.09 -13.53 0.88
N GLY A 125 -10.23 -14.10 0.45
CA GLY A 125 -11.43 -13.36 0.10
C GLY A 125 -11.43 -12.96 -1.37
N VAL A 126 -11.75 -11.69 -1.68
CA VAL A 126 -11.77 -11.23 -3.10
C VAL A 126 -10.40 -11.40 -3.76
N LEU A 127 -9.31 -11.33 -2.98
CA LEU A 127 -7.94 -11.51 -3.48
C LEU A 127 -7.73 -12.88 -4.14
N ASP A 128 -8.52 -13.91 -3.80
CA ASP A 128 -8.41 -15.27 -4.36
C ASP A 128 -8.58 -15.33 -5.89
N ILE A 129 -9.24 -14.31 -6.46
CA ILE A 129 -9.49 -14.13 -7.89
C ILE A 129 -8.89 -12.82 -8.44
N ARG A 130 -8.15 -12.05 -7.62
CA ARG A 130 -7.48 -10.82 -8.03
C ARG A 130 -6.02 -11.09 -8.39
N HIS A 131 -5.80 -11.83 -9.47
CA HIS A 131 -4.47 -12.28 -9.89
C HIS A 131 -3.48 -11.12 -10.12
N ALA A 132 -3.92 -9.99 -10.70
CA ALA A 132 -3.06 -8.82 -10.84
C ALA A 132 -2.63 -8.24 -9.48
N GLU A 133 -3.52 -8.22 -8.50
CA GLU A 133 -3.22 -7.75 -7.15
C GLU A 133 -2.30 -8.71 -6.41
N GLN A 134 -2.50 -10.03 -6.54
CA GLN A 134 -1.57 -11.03 -5.97
C GLN A 134 -0.15 -10.82 -6.52
N MET A 135 -0.02 -10.70 -7.85
CA MET A 135 1.26 -10.46 -8.51
C MET A 135 1.91 -9.16 -8.00
N TRP A 136 1.15 -8.07 -8.01
CA TRP A 136 1.60 -6.76 -7.54
C TRP A 136 2.10 -6.79 -6.08
N PHE A 137 1.30 -7.32 -5.16
CA PHE A 137 1.64 -7.34 -3.74
C PHE A 137 2.84 -8.22 -3.44
N LEU A 138 2.92 -9.40 -4.05
CA LEU A 138 4.05 -10.30 -3.85
C LEU A 138 5.35 -9.69 -4.40
N VAL A 139 5.31 -9.06 -5.58
CA VAL A 139 6.48 -8.40 -6.19
C VAL A 139 6.97 -7.23 -5.34
N LEU A 140 6.05 -6.41 -4.80
CA LEU A 140 6.41 -5.33 -3.88
C LEU A 140 7.02 -5.87 -2.59
N ALA A 141 6.43 -6.90 -1.99
CA ALA A 141 6.94 -7.54 -0.79
C ALA A 141 8.32 -8.18 -1.01
N ASP A 142 8.58 -8.74 -2.20
CA ASP A 142 9.86 -9.31 -2.56
C ASP A 142 10.94 -8.22 -2.75
N LYS A 143 10.59 -7.14 -3.45
CA LYS A 143 11.53 -6.04 -3.72
C LYS A 143 11.91 -5.26 -2.47
N PHE A 144 10.91 -4.90 -1.66
CA PHE A 144 11.10 -3.95 -0.56
C PHE A 144 11.27 -4.67 0.77
N LYS A 145 12.45 -4.54 1.36
CA LYS A 145 12.74 -5.06 2.70
C LYS A 145 12.97 -3.94 3.71
N GLY A 146 12.67 -4.22 4.97
CA GLY A 146 12.93 -3.42 6.15
C GLY A 146 13.31 -4.34 7.33
N TYR A 147 13.47 -3.77 8.53
CA TYR A 147 13.95 -4.55 9.68
C TYR A 147 13.01 -5.70 10.08
N LEU A 148 11.70 -5.58 9.79
CA LEU A 148 10.74 -6.66 10.07
C LEU A 148 11.02 -7.90 9.21
N ASN A 149 11.59 -7.73 8.01
CA ASN A 149 11.88 -8.81 7.06
C ASN A 149 13.30 -9.39 7.26
N PHE A 150 14.03 -9.00 8.31
CA PHE A 150 15.45 -9.30 8.44
C PHE A 150 15.75 -10.81 8.55
N PHE A 151 14.92 -11.52 9.31
CA PHE A 151 15.06 -12.97 9.51
C PHE A 151 14.35 -13.80 8.42
N ASP A 152 13.55 -13.14 7.59
CA ASP A 152 12.74 -13.79 6.56
C ASP A 152 12.77 -12.97 5.26
N LYS A 153 13.78 -13.28 4.45
CA LYS A 153 14.13 -12.50 3.25
C LYS A 153 13.59 -13.12 1.96
N LYS A 154 13.26 -14.41 1.97
CA LYS A 154 12.85 -15.19 0.80
C LYS A 154 11.43 -15.67 1.00
N PHE A 155 10.64 -15.66 -0.07
CA PHE A 155 9.27 -16.11 -0.01
C PHE A 155 9.18 -17.63 0.20
N ASN A 156 8.29 -18.04 1.10
CA ASN A 156 7.75 -19.38 1.27
C ASN A 156 6.22 -19.29 1.29
N GLU A 157 5.55 -20.41 1.01
CA GLU A 157 4.08 -20.45 1.04
C GLU A 157 3.54 -20.03 2.43
N GLY A 158 2.59 -19.10 2.44
CA GLY A 158 2.00 -18.54 3.67
C GLY A 158 2.65 -17.24 4.16
N ASP A 159 3.76 -16.80 3.54
CA ASP A 159 4.49 -15.60 3.94
C ASP A 159 3.75 -14.28 3.70
N GLU A 160 2.66 -14.31 2.94
CA GLU A 160 1.74 -13.18 2.85
C GLU A 160 1.13 -12.81 4.21
N ASN A 161 1.13 -13.72 5.19
CA ASN A 161 0.66 -13.48 6.56
C ASN A 161 1.82 -13.34 7.57
N SER A 162 3.07 -13.46 7.12
CA SER A 162 4.26 -13.49 7.98
C SER A 162 5.02 -12.15 7.98
N PHE A 163 6.14 -12.13 8.70
CA PHE A 163 7.02 -10.96 8.71
C PHE A 163 7.67 -10.68 7.35
N TRP A 164 7.74 -11.64 6.43
CA TRP A 164 8.20 -11.40 5.06
C TRP A 164 7.37 -10.34 4.34
N ALA A 165 6.04 -10.41 4.45
CA ALA A 165 5.12 -9.44 3.87
C ALA A 165 4.95 -8.17 4.72
N ALA A 166 5.40 -8.16 5.97
CA ALA A 166 5.19 -7.03 6.88
C ALA A 166 5.92 -5.76 6.45
N THR A 167 5.33 -4.62 6.82
CA THR A 167 5.82 -3.28 6.50
C THR A 167 5.82 -2.42 7.74
N ASN A 168 7.00 -1.86 8.04
CA ASN A 168 7.17 -0.80 9.03
C ASN A 168 7.05 0.58 8.37
N LEU A 169 6.99 1.64 9.18
CA LEU A 169 6.80 3.00 8.67
C LEU A 169 7.88 3.39 7.67
N GLY A 170 9.16 3.13 7.99
CA GLY A 170 10.28 3.49 7.12
C GLY A 170 10.32 2.69 5.80
N LYS A 171 9.85 1.44 5.78
CA LYS A 171 9.70 0.66 4.55
C LYS A 171 8.61 1.26 3.68
N PHE A 172 7.46 1.62 4.25
CA PHE A 172 6.38 2.25 3.49
C PHE A 172 6.79 3.61 2.92
N ASP A 173 7.45 4.46 3.71
CA ASP A 173 8.02 5.73 3.23
C ASP A 173 8.97 5.53 2.03
N ARG A 174 9.91 4.59 2.11
CA ARG A 174 10.79 4.26 0.96
C ARG A 174 10.01 3.75 -0.26
N MET A 175 8.95 2.97 -0.05
CA MET A 175 8.11 2.49 -1.15
C MET A 175 7.42 3.66 -1.84
N VAL A 176 6.80 4.58 -1.08
CA VAL A 176 6.13 5.75 -1.67
C VAL A 176 7.12 6.64 -2.42
N ASN A 177 8.28 6.94 -1.84
CA ASN A 177 9.30 7.74 -2.53
C ASN A 177 9.75 7.10 -3.85
N LYS A 178 10.03 5.78 -3.84
CA LYS A 178 10.50 5.06 -5.03
C LYS A 178 9.44 4.82 -6.09
N MET A 179 8.19 4.58 -5.66
CA MET A 179 7.11 4.24 -6.58
C MET A 179 6.35 5.47 -7.08
N CYS A 180 6.23 6.52 -6.29
CA CYS A 180 5.48 7.71 -6.69
C CYS A 180 6.40 8.87 -7.11
N GLY A 181 7.70 8.85 -6.80
CA GLY A 181 8.59 9.98 -7.12
C GLY A 181 8.04 11.29 -6.56
N VAL A 182 7.55 11.25 -5.32
CA VAL A 182 6.97 12.39 -4.60
C VAL A 182 7.76 12.63 -3.33
N HIS A 183 7.78 13.88 -2.89
CA HIS A 183 8.24 14.19 -1.56
C HIS A 183 7.24 13.64 -0.53
N VAL A 184 7.76 12.88 0.43
CA VAL A 184 6.97 12.31 1.52
C VAL A 184 7.45 12.93 2.82
N LYS A 185 6.50 13.43 3.62
CA LYS A 185 6.79 13.83 5.00
C LYS A 185 6.17 12.81 5.94
N ALA A 186 7.03 12.04 6.59
CA ALA A 186 6.67 11.07 7.62
C ALA A 186 6.97 11.62 9.01
N VAL A 187 6.04 11.47 9.95
CA VAL A 187 6.25 11.73 11.38
C VAL A 187 5.86 10.50 12.20
N GLY A 188 6.65 10.19 13.24
CA GLY A 188 6.48 8.98 14.05
C GLY A 188 7.35 7.82 13.58
N SER A 189 7.11 6.63 14.14
CA SER A 189 7.80 5.37 13.87
C SER A 189 7.09 4.22 14.58
N ASP A 190 7.55 3.00 14.32
CA ASP A 190 7.08 1.78 14.96
C ASP A 190 7.20 1.78 16.50
N LEU A 191 8.18 2.52 17.05
CA LEU A 191 8.47 2.55 18.50
C LEU A 191 8.17 3.91 19.14
N ILE A 192 8.22 4.99 18.36
CA ILE A 192 8.07 6.37 18.83
C ILE A 192 6.91 6.99 18.08
N LYS A 193 5.85 7.34 18.81
CA LYS A 193 4.66 7.99 18.25
C LYS A 193 4.97 9.38 17.68
N PRO A 194 4.12 9.90 16.78
CA PRO A 194 4.28 11.26 16.28
C PRO A 194 4.23 12.25 17.43
N TRP A 195 5.18 13.17 17.47
CA TRP A 195 5.18 14.23 18.48
C TRP A 195 4.28 15.39 18.04
N VAL A 196 2.98 15.11 18.01
CA VAL A 196 1.93 16.04 17.61
C VAL A 196 1.09 16.39 18.84
N LYS A 197 0.89 17.70 19.07
CA LYS A 197 0.15 18.19 20.23
C LYS A 197 -1.35 17.88 20.11
N ASP A 198 -1.93 18.21 18.96
CA ASP A 198 -3.32 17.96 18.60
C ASP A 198 -3.39 17.21 17.26
N ASP A 199 -3.66 15.91 17.33
CA ASP A 199 -3.74 15.04 16.17
C ASP A 199 -4.88 15.45 15.22
N TYR A 200 -6.03 15.89 15.75
CA TYR A 200 -7.16 16.33 14.93
C TYR A 200 -6.78 17.54 14.09
N SER A 201 -6.30 18.61 14.74
CA SER A 201 -5.93 19.84 14.03
C SER A 201 -4.78 19.61 13.06
N TYR A 202 -3.83 18.74 13.41
CA TYR A 202 -2.70 18.42 12.53
C TYR A 202 -3.17 17.68 11.27
N LEU A 203 -4.02 16.67 11.43
CA LEU A 203 -4.56 15.86 10.34
C LEU A 203 -5.52 16.67 9.47
N SER A 204 -6.48 17.38 10.06
CA SER A 204 -7.47 18.19 9.35
C SER A 204 -6.80 19.18 8.40
N LYS A 205 -5.74 19.87 8.83
CA LYS A 205 -4.99 20.81 7.96
C LYS A 205 -4.32 20.15 6.76
N ARG A 206 -4.01 18.85 6.84
CA ARG A 206 -3.25 18.11 5.81
C ARG A 206 -4.13 17.42 4.80
N ILE A 207 -5.31 16.96 5.17
CA ILE A 207 -6.16 16.20 4.24
C ILE A 207 -6.56 17.06 3.01
N ASP A 208 -6.65 18.37 3.21
CA ASP A 208 -7.05 19.32 2.18
C ASP A 208 -6.01 19.39 1.06
N SER A 209 -4.72 19.55 1.43
CA SER A 209 -3.60 19.71 0.49
C SER A 209 -2.86 18.42 0.15
N ASN A 210 -3.00 17.36 0.95
CA ASN A 210 -2.18 16.16 0.86
C ASN A 210 -3.02 14.88 0.90
N THR A 211 -2.47 13.81 0.34
CA THR A 211 -2.94 12.47 0.69
C THR A 211 -2.29 12.06 2.01
N VAL A 212 -3.11 11.62 2.96
CA VAL A 212 -2.66 11.29 4.32
C VAL A 212 -2.81 9.80 4.56
N SER A 213 -1.67 9.11 4.73
CA SER A 213 -1.64 7.72 5.19
C SER A 213 -1.35 7.67 6.68
N LEU A 214 -2.14 6.89 7.42
CA LEU A 214 -1.94 6.68 8.86
C LEU A 214 -1.41 5.27 9.10
N TYR A 215 -0.30 5.20 9.83
CA TYR A 215 0.20 3.96 10.38
C TYR A 215 -0.36 3.77 11.79
N ILE A 216 -1.26 2.79 11.92
CA ILE A 216 -2.09 2.62 13.10
C ILE A 216 -1.94 1.23 13.73
N ASN A 217 -2.22 1.18 15.03
CA ASN A 217 -2.43 -0.07 15.73
C ASN A 217 -3.93 -0.46 15.68
N ASN A 218 -4.29 -1.24 14.66
CA ASN A 218 -5.68 -1.67 14.43
C ASN A 218 -6.24 -2.58 15.55
N ARG A 219 -5.37 -3.15 16.40
CA ARG A 219 -5.80 -3.97 17.55
C ARG A 219 -6.46 -3.15 18.66
N ILE A 220 -6.13 -1.87 18.77
CA ILE A 220 -6.77 -0.96 19.74
C ILE A 220 -8.20 -0.60 19.27
N ILE A 221 -8.44 -0.64 17.96
CA ILE A 221 -9.75 -0.38 17.35
C ILE A 221 -10.65 -1.60 17.47
N HIS A 222 -10.13 -2.80 17.21
CA HIS A 222 -10.87 -4.06 17.34
C HIS A 222 -10.45 -4.81 18.61
N LYS A 223 -11.07 -4.52 19.75
CA LYS A 223 -10.95 -5.34 20.97
C LYS A 223 -11.47 -6.75 20.69
N LYS A 224 -10.61 -7.66 20.22
CA LYS A 224 -10.88 -9.11 20.28
C LYS A 224 -10.44 -9.57 21.67
N ASN A 225 -11.40 -9.79 22.56
CA ASN A 225 -11.20 -10.54 23.79
C ASN A 225 -10.67 -11.93 23.37
N HIS A 226 -9.42 -12.26 23.70
CA HIS A 226 -8.96 -13.60 24.09
C HIS A 226 -7.45 -13.54 24.37
N ASP A 227 -7.10 -14.09 25.53
CA ASP A 227 -5.80 -14.08 26.18
C ASP A 227 -4.65 -14.50 25.28
N LYS A 228 -3.62 -13.63 25.25
CA LYS A 228 -2.18 -13.92 25.13
C LYS A 228 -1.46 -12.58 25.08
N ILE A 229 -0.42 -12.43 25.89
CA ILE A 229 0.51 -11.29 25.81
C ILE A 229 1.04 -11.25 24.37
N LYS A 230 0.57 -10.28 23.58
CA LYS A 230 0.91 -10.13 22.15
C LYS A 230 1.34 -8.69 21.91
N PHE A 231 2.59 -8.52 21.50
CA PHE A 231 3.29 -7.24 21.35
C PHE A 231 2.46 -6.17 20.60
N SER A 232 2.50 -4.93 21.13
CA SER A 232 1.82 -3.72 20.63
C SER A 232 2.51 -3.12 19.39
N ILE A 233 2.89 -3.96 18.43
CA ILE A 233 3.55 -3.47 17.21
C ILE A 233 2.45 -2.99 16.25
N PRO A 234 2.43 -1.70 15.85
CA PRO A 234 1.56 -1.25 14.76
C PRO A 234 1.92 -2.04 13.50
N THR A 235 0.94 -2.41 12.68
CA THR A 235 1.20 -3.16 11.44
C THR A 235 0.27 -2.76 10.31
N HIS A 236 -0.56 -1.73 10.51
CA HIS A 236 -1.68 -1.45 9.62
C HIS A 236 -1.62 -0.05 9.06
N PHE A 237 -1.93 0.08 7.78
CA PHE A 237 -1.96 1.34 7.04
C PHE A 237 -3.36 1.60 6.52
N ILE A 238 -3.84 2.83 6.73
CA ILE A 238 -5.10 3.34 6.17
C ILE A 238 -4.83 4.64 5.42
N ILE A 239 -5.71 5.00 4.48
CA ILE A 239 -5.68 6.32 3.81
C ILE A 239 -6.83 7.15 4.37
N LEU A 240 -6.50 8.22 5.09
CA LEU A 240 -7.48 9.13 5.67
C LEU A 240 -8.11 9.98 4.55
N ARG A 241 -9.45 9.95 4.49
CA ARG A 241 -10.25 10.69 3.49
C ARG A 241 -10.95 11.88 4.09
N GLN A 242 -11.43 11.74 5.33
CA GLN A 242 -12.11 12.80 6.06
C GLN A 242 -11.86 12.67 7.56
N ILE A 243 -11.81 13.80 8.23
CA ILE A 243 -11.83 13.88 9.68
C ILE A 243 -12.78 15.00 10.12
N ARG A 244 -13.62 14.72 11.11
CA ARG A 244 -14.55 15.69 11.72
C ARG A 244 -14.48 15.57 13.23
N LYS A 245 -14.74 16.66 13.95
CA LYS A 245 -14.75 16.68 15.41
C LYS A 245 -16.04 17.31 15.92
N ASP A 246 -16.65 16.65 16.89
CA ASP A 246 -17.80 17.11 17.65
C ASP A 246 -17.54 16.85 19.14
N GLY A 247 -17.29 17.91 19.90
CA GLY A 247 -16.78 17.80 21.28
C GLY A 247 -15.47 17.03 21.37
N ASP A 248 -15.43 15.95 22.17
CA ASP A 248 -14.28 15.03 22.26
C ASP A 248 -14.34 13.88 21.23
N MET A 249 -15.45 13.75 20.49
CA MET A 249 -15.61 12.71 19.49
C MET A 249 -15.02 13.15 18.16
N ILE A 250 -14.26 12.26 17.54
CA ILE A 250 -13.62 12.44 16.24
C ILE A 250 -14.13 11.36 15.32
N THR A 251 -14.75 11.75 14.22
CA THR A 251 -15.16 10.87 13.13
C THR A 251 -14.07 10.84 12.08
N LEU A 252 -13.56 9.65 11.80
CA LEU A 252 -12.62 9.36 10.71
C LEU A 252 -13.37 8.63 9.60
N ARG A 253 -13.25 9.12 8.38
CA ARG A 253 -13.60 8.38 7.16
C ARG A 253 -12.30 8.05 6.43
N TYR A 254 -12.06 6.78 6.18
CA TYR A 254 -10.78 6.31 5.64
C TYR A 254 -10.97 5.09 4.74
N TRP A 255 -10.03 4.91 3.83
CA TRP A 255 -9.92 3.67 3.07
C TRP A 255 -9.20 2.61 3.93
N ASP A 256 -9.79 1.41 3.96
CA ASP A 256 -9.21 0.21 4.57
C ASP A 256 -9.66 -1.04 3.82
N TYR A 257 -8.72 -1.95 3.52
CA TYR A 257 -8.96 -3.23 2.84
C TYR A 257 -9.98 -3.18 1.70
N GLY A 258 -9.79 -2.30 0.71
CA GLY A 258 -10.62 -2.27 -0.51
C GLY A 258 -12.00 -1.64 -0.33
N GLY A 259 -12.22 -0.92 0.78
CA GLY A 259 -13.48 -0.24 1.05
C GLY A 259 -13.28 1.04 1.86
N GLU A 260 -14.33 1.84 1.91
CA GLU A 260 -14.37 3.02 2.76
C GLU A 260 -15.04 2.69 4.09
N THR A 261 -14.39 3.07 5.18
CA THR A 261 -14.83 2.82 6.54
C THR A 261 -15.01 4.14 7.27
N GLU A 262 -16.06 4.22 8.07
CA GLU A 262 -16.26 5.30 9.03
C GLU A 262 -16.05 4.77 10.46
N MET A 263 -15.38 5.55 11.29
CA MET A 263 -15.16 5.22 12.69
C MET A 263 -15.25 6.49 13.55
N GLN A 264 -15.89 6.37 14.71
CA GLN A 264 -15.93 7.43 15.72
C GLN A 264 -15.11 7.03 16.93
N ILE A 265 -14.18 7.90 17.35
CA ILE A 265 -13.29 7.67 18.48
C ILE A 265 -13.05 8.96 19.26
N THR A 266 -12.66 8.85 20.52
CA THR A 266 -12.25 10.02 21.32
C THR A 266 -10.88 10.54 20.90
N SER A 267 -10.58 11.81 21.18
CA SER A 267 -9.25 12.41 20.97
C SER A 267 -8.13 11.59 21.64
N ARG A 268 -8.42 11.06 22.83
CA ARG A 268 -7.50 10.18 23.57
C ARG A 268 -7.22 8.88 22.81
N THR A 269 -8.24 8.28 22.22
CA THR A 269 -8.09 7.04 21.45
C THR A 269 -7.34 7.29 20.15
N LEU A 270 -7.62 8.40 19.45
CA LEU A 270 -6.88 8.79 18.24
C LEU A 270 -5.35 8.84 18.49
N LYS A 271 -4.94 9.55 19.55
CA LYS A 271 -3.54 9.62 19.98
C LYS A 271 -2.94 8.27 20.39
N LYS A 272 -3.78 7.35 20.88
CA LYS A 272 -3.36 6.00 21.25
C LYS A 272 -3.11 5.11 20.05
N ILE A 273 -3.87 5.26 18.97
CA ILE A 273 -3.81 4.35 17.81
C ILE A 273 -2.80 4.77 16.75
N ILE A 274 -2.47 6.06 16.62
CA ILE A 274 -1.53 6.55 15.61
C ILE A 274 -0.08 6.34 16.06
N PHE A 275 0.70 5.69 15.20
CA PHE A 275 2.14 5.48 15.36
C PHE A 275 2.95 6.20 14.27
N GLY A 276 2.34 6.46 13.12
CA GLY A 276 2.95 7.27 12.07
C GLY A 276 1.90 8.01 11.26
N ILE A 277 2.27 9.20 10.79
CA ILE A 277 1.50 9.97 9.83
C ILE A 277 2.40 10.25 8.65
N ILE A 278 1.94 9.87 7.46
CA ILE A 278 2.64 10.10 6.20
C ILE A 278 1.79 11.02 5.35
N THR A 279 2.34 12.19 5.03
CA THR A 279 1.73 13.14 4.09
C THR A 279 2.45 13.10 2.77
N ILE A 280 1.66 13.00 1.72
CA ILE A 280 2.10 12.87 0.34
C ILE A 280 1.53 14.05 -0.42
N ASP A 281 2.38 14.79 -1.11
CA ASP A 281 1.97 15.92 -1.94
C ASP A 281 1.10 15.41 -3.09
N LYS A 282 -0.01 16.12 -3.34
CA LYS A 282 -0.94 15.83 -4.45
C LYS A 282 -0.36 16.35 -5.75
#